data_AF-A0AAW6GP43-F1
#
_entry.id   AF-A0AAW6GP43-F1
#
_cell.length_a   1.000
_cell.length_b   1.000
_cell.length_c   1.000
_cell.angle_alpha   90.00
_cell.angle_beta   90.00
_cell.angle_gamma   90.00
#
_symmetry.space_group_name_H-M   'P 1'
#
loop_
_entity.id
_entity.type
_entity.pdbx_description
1 polymer ?
#
loop_
_entity_poly.entity_id
_entity_poly.type
_entity_poly.pdbx_seq_one_letter_code
_entity_poly.pdbx_strand_id
1 'polypeptide(L)'
;MANNEIYDCKTVIKELSSLDLLNCSDKDVQAILQKLYAKPIAAPLCDYPADTVIVRGRPITSAEQIKYKHELSYVPADKNKKYQRGSTPNQTMFYGILSDTDDTQLVGCLGEICDCLREPNPQDGEYYAIISFWIARETISLFTIINPESPSNKSDNLKRMAEELNLFMEEYKDYFDKEDVISLQKFMYHQYNKKALTENDYWIPALFTMDLIKSENIDGILYESAQVADEQLDNVLCLAIKPESADKKLSFLSAVKVTITIKDGKATVKGEPIDIQ
;
A
#
# COMPACT_ATOMS: atom_id res chain seq x y z
N MET A 1 34.76 14.61 -16.79
CA MET A 1 33.38 14.95 -17.15
C MET A 1 32.69 13.62 -17.42
N ALA A 2 31.85 13.14 -16.51
CA ALA A 2 31.09 11.92 -16.74
C ALA A 2 30.01 12.23 -17.79
N ASN A 3 29.92 11.43 -18.85
CA ASN A 3 28.75 11.42 -19.72
C ASN A 3 27.56 11.03 -18.82
N ASN A 4 26.74 11.98 -18.42
CA ASN A 4 25.43 11.67 -17.88
C ASN A 4 24.57 11.22 -19.07
N GLU A 5 24.62 9.93 -19.39
CA GLU A 5 23.58 9.30 -20.21
C GLU A 5 22.23 9.61 -19.54
N ILE A 6 21.38 10.33 -20.26
CA ILE A 6 20.00 10.53 -19.85
C ILE A 6 19.28 9.22 -20.17
N TYR A 7 19.02 8.41 -19.15
CA TYR A 7 18.24 7.18 -19.30
C TYR A 7 16.76 7.53 -19.53
N ASP A 8 16.14 6.91 -20.54
CA ASP A 8 14.67 6.90 -20.65
C ASP A 8 14.07 5.91 -19.65
N CYS A 9 12.78 6.09 -19.32
CA CYS A 9 12.13 5.27 -18.30
C CYS A 9 12.10 3.78 -18.70
N LYS A 10 11.91 3.50 -20.00
CA LYS A 10 11.89 2.14 -20.56
C LYS A 10 13.20 1.40 -20.32
N THR A 11 14.34 2.07 -20.43
CA THR A 11 15.66 1.50 -20.16
C THR A 11 15.82 1.16 -18.69
N VAL A 12 15.40 2.05 -17.79
CA VAL A 12 15.44 1.82 -16.34
C VAL A 12 14.53 0.65 -15.95
N ILE A 13 13.31 0.60 -16.48
CA ILE A 13 12.36 -0.52 -16.26
C ILE A 13 12.95 -1.84 -16.75
N LYS A 14 13.59 -1.84 -17.92
CA LYS A 14 14.25 -3.04 -18.47
C LYS A 14 15.38 -3.52 -17.57
N GLU A 15 16.18 -2.60 -17.04
CA GLU A 15 17.26 -2.92 -16.10
C GLU A 15 16.71 -3.52 -14.80
N LEU A 16 15.69 -2.89 -14.20
CA LEU A 16 15.00 -3.42 -13.01
C LEU A 16 14.38 -4.81 -13.26
N SER A 17 13.75 -5.01 -14.42
CA SER A 17 13.09 -6.26 -14.78
C SER A 17 14.07 -7.40 -15.09
N SER A 18 15.30 -7.07 -15.47
CA SER A 18 16.35 -8.04 -15.78
C SER A 18 17.23 -8.38 -14.57
N LEU A 19 16.99 -7.72 -13.43
CA LEU A 19 17.78 -7.89 -12.23
C LEU A 19 17.48 -9.25 -11.59
N ASP A 20 18.52 -10.04 -11.34
CA ASP A 20 18.40 -11.23 -10.51
C ASP A 20 18.38 -10.81 -9.04
N LEU A 21 17.17 -10.64 -8.50
CA LEU A 21 16.96 -10.18 -7.13
C LEU A 21 17.57 -11.09 -6.07
N LEU A 22 17.87 -12.37 -6.38
CA LEU A 22 18.52 -13.29 -5.44
C LEU A 22 20.03 -13.07 -5.34
N ASN A 23 20.63 -12.46 -6.36
CA ASN A 23 22.07 -12.29 -6.50
C ASN A 23 22.51 -10.82 -6.52
N CYS A 24 21.64 -9.90 -6.09
CA CYS A 24 21.95 -8.47 -5.93
C CYS A 24 21.62 -7.95 -4.52
N SER A 25 21.95 -6.69 -4.27
CA SER A 25 21.59 -5.97 -3.06
C SER A 25 20.44 -4.99 -3.29
N ASP A 26 19.80 -4.56 -2.20
CA ASP A 26 18.83 -3.44 -2.20
C ASP A 26 19.45 -2.13 -2.72
N LYS A 27 20.74 -1.90 -2.48
CA LYS A 27 21.48 -0.76 -3.01
C LYS A 27 21.58 -0.76 -4.53
N ASP A 28 21.69 -1.94 -5.16
CA ASP A 28 21.73 -2.05 -6.62
C ASP A 28 20.37 -1.63 -7.21
N VAL A 29 19.27 -2.11 -6.61
CA VAL A 29 17.91 -1.69 -6.98
C VAL A 29 17.75 -0.18 -6.81
N GLN A 30 18.18 0.37 -5.67
CA GLN A 30 18.10 1.80 -5.39
C GLN A 30 18.88 2.63 -6.40
N ALA A 31 20.09 2.21 -6.77
CA ALA A 31 20.92 2.91 -7.75
C ALA A 31 20.25 2.96 -9.13
N ILE A 32 19.53 1.91 -9.52
CA ILE A 32 18.77 1.87 -10.77
C ILE A 32 17.55 2.78 -10.68
N LEU A 33 16.78 2.72 -9.58
CA LEU A 33 15.61 3.59 -9.36
C LEU A 33 15.95 5.08 -9.44
N GLN A 34 17.11 5.50 -8.92
CA GLN A 34 17.54 6.89 -8.97
C GLN A 34 17.69 7.44 -10.39
N LYS A 35 17.86 6.57 -11.40
CA LYS A 35 17.92 6.97 -12.81
C LYS A 35 16.55 7.45 -13.33
N LEU A 36 15.43 7.09 -12.69
CA LEU A 36 14.09 7.52 -13.08
C LEU A 36 13.90 9.04 -12.95
N TYR A 37 14.57 9.68 -12.00
CA TYR A 37 14.37 11.09 -11.67
C TYR A 37 15.16 12.06 -12.58
N ALA A 38 15.77 11.56 -13.65
CA ALA A 38 16.47 12.39 -14.63
C ALA A 38 15.53 13.27 -15.47
N LYS A 39 14.24 12.93 -15.53
CA LYS A 39 13.19 13.68 -16.23
C LYS A 39 11.93 13.79 -15.37
N PRO A 40 11.12 14.86 -15.54
CA PRO A 40 9.78 14.91 -14.95
C PRO A 40 8.90 13.77 -15.47
N ILE A 41 8.17 13.12 -14.57
CA ILE A 41 7.17 12.09 -14.89
C ILE A 41 5.89 12.45 -14.15
N ALA A 42 4.77 12.55 -14.88
CA ALA A 42 3.47 12.76 -14.28
C ALA A 42 3.06 11.53 -13.45
N ALA A 43 2.43 11.78 -12.32
CA ALA A 43 1.89 10.74 -11.47
C ALA A 43 0.62 11.21 -10.75
N PRO A 44 -0.34 10.30 -10.53
CA PRO A 44 -1.58 10.67 -9.87
C PRO A 44 -1.39 10.79 -8.36
N LEU A 45 -1.96 11.84 -7.79
CA LEU A 45 -2.08 12.08 -6.36
C LEU A 45 -3.56 12.05 -5.99
N CYS A 46 -3.89 11.35 -4.91
CA CYS A 46 -5.25 11.28 -4.37
C CYS A 46 -5.27 11.93 -2.99
N ASP A 47 -6.12 12.95 -2.84
CA ASP A 47 -6.32 13.66 -1.58
C ASP A 47 -7.52 13.09 -0.83
N TYR A 48 -7.27 12.62 0.38
CA TYR A 48 -8.32 12.21 1.32
C TYR A 48 -8.54 13.33 2.34
N PRO A 49 -9.73 13.94 2.39
CA PRO A 49 -9.98 15.08 3.25
C PRO A 49 -9.99 14.68 4.74
N ALA A 50 -10.01 15.70 5.60
CA ALA A 50 -10.34 15.51 7.01
C ALA A 50 -11.68 14.75 7.15
N ASP A 51 -11.80 14.04 8.26
CA ASP A 51 -12.90 13.13 8.59
C ASP A 51 -12.94 11.81 7.79
N THR A 52 -12.01 11.57 6.88
CA THR A 52 -11.81 10.24 6.26
C THR A 52 -11.43 9.22 7.32
N VAL A 53 -12.14 8.08 7.37
CA VAL A 53 -11.83 6.96 8.27
C VAL A 53 -10.93 5.95 7.56
N ILE A 54 -9.80 5.64 8.17
CA ILE A 54 -8.84 4.63 7.74
C ILE A 54 -8.88 3.47 8.74
N VAL A 55 -9.05 2.26 8.22
CA VAL A 55 -9.08 1.05 9.03
C VAL A 55 -7.72 0.37 8.98
N ARG A 56 -7.23 -0.07 10.13
CA ARG A 56 -5.98 -0.83 10.22
C ARG A 56 -6.20 -2.11 11.03
N GLY A 57 -5.77 -3.22 10.45
CA GLY A 57 -5.82 -4.53 11.08
C GLY A 57 -4.46 -4.94 11.64
N ARG A 58 -4.49 -5.65 12.77
CA ARG A 58 -3.33 -6.33 13.34
C ARG A 58 -3.70 -7.74 13.77
N PRO A 59 -3.12 -8.79 13.16
CA PRO A 59 -3.26 -10.15 13.68
C PRO A 59 -2.66 -10.25 15.09
N ILE A 60 -3.34 -10.97 15.97
CA ILE A 60 -2.90 -11.20 17.35
C ILE A 60 -3.05 -12.68 17.69
N THR A 61 -2.22 -13.16 18.62
CA THR A 61 -2.32 -14.53 19.13
C THR A 61 -3.17 -14.63 20.39
N SER A 62 -3.36 -13.51 21.10
CA SER A 62 -4.26 -13.41 22.25
C SER A 62 -4.79 -11.98 22.42
N ALA A 63 -5.97 -11.86 23.02
CA ALA A 63 -6.61 -10.56 23.28
C ALA A 63 -5.81 -9.66 24.24
N GLU A 64 -4.97 -10.25 25.09
CA GLU A 64 -4.14 -9.56 26.08
C GLU A 64 -2.89 -8.90 25.47
N GLN A 65 -2.63 -9.15 24.17
CA GLN A 65 -1.43 -8.70 23.48
C GLN A 65 -1.38 -7.17 23.26
N ILE A 66 -2.52 -6.48 23.29
CA ILE A 66 -2.60 -5.04 23.04
C ILE A 66 -3.19 -4.34 24.25
N LYS A 67 -2.48 -3.34 24.76
CA LYS A 67 -2.89 -2.53 25.90
C LYS A 67 -2.97 -1.04 25.58
N TYR A 68 -2.10 -0.56 24.68
CA TYR A 68 -1.92 0.87 24.42
C TYR A 68 -2.16 1.23 22.95
N LYS A 69 -2.66 2.45 22.71
CA LYS A 69 -2.96 2.95 21.34
C LYS A 69 -1.78 2.89 20.38
N HIS A 70 -0.57 3.19 20.86
CA HIS A 70 0.62 3.17 20.00
C HIS A 70 0.92 1.78 19.43
N GLU A 71 0.49 0.70 20.08
CA GLU A 71 0.67 -0.68 19.61
C GLU A 71 -0.23 -1.01 18.40
N LEU A 72 -1.26 -0.18 18.18
CA LEU A 72 -2.15 -0.27 17.01
C LEU A 72 -1.73 0.64 15.86
N SER A 73 -0.79 1.55 16.06
CA SER A 73 -0.37 2.52 15.04
C SER A 73 0.52 1.90 13.96
N TYR A 74 1.81 1.75 14.19
CA TYR A 74 2.76 1.07 13.32
C TYR A 74 3.85 0.41 14.15
N VAL A 75 4.59 -0.52 13.55
CA VAL A 75 5.68 -1.21 14.25
C VAL A 75 6.78 -0.18 14.55
N PRO A 76 7.33 -0.12 15.78
CA PRO A 76 8.46 0.75 16.08
C PRO A 76 9.61 0.53 15.08
N ALA A 77 10.27 1.61 14.65
CA ALA A 77 11.27 1.55 13.59
C ALA A 77 12.37 0.52 13.88
N ASP A 78 12.90 0.49 15.10
CA ASP A 78 13.91 -0.48 15.56
C ASP A 78 13.44 -1.94 15.51
N LYS A 79 12.13 -2.19 15.47
CA LYS A 79 11.52 -3.52 15.36
C LYS A 79 11.08 -3.87 13.94
N ASN A 80 11.05 -2.91 13.00
CA ASN A 80 10.80 -3.22 11.60
C ASN A 80 12.05 -3.84 10.97
N LYS A 81 12.08 -5.17 10.85
CA LYS A 81 13.26 -5.90 10.34
C LYS A 81 13.12 -6.38 8.90
N LYS A 82 11.94 -6.20 8.29
CA LYS A 82 11.63 -6.78 7.00
C LYS A 82 11.19 -5.73 5.99
N TYR A 83 11.38 -6.04 4.72
CA TYR A 83 10.77 -5.29 3.63
C TYR A 83 9.26 -5.57 3.53
N GLN A 84 8.50 -4.53 3.20
CA GLN A 84 7.09 -4.58 2.84
C GLN A 84 6.85 -3.58 1.70
N ARG A 85 5.68 -3.59 1.04
CA ARG A 85 5.42 -2.78 -0.18
C ARG A 85 5.76 -1.29 -0.08
N GLY A 86 5.69 -0.72 1.12
CA GLY A 86 5.92 0.69 1.37
C GLY A 86 6.91 0.95 2.50
N SER A 87 7.60 -0.07 3.03
CA SER A 87 8.47 0.08 4.19
C SER A 87 9.74 -0.77 4.06
N THR A 88 10.84 -0.29 4.62
CA THR A 88 12.15 -0.97 4.59
C THR A 88 12.61 -1.27 6.02
N PRO A 89 13.62 -2.14 6.21
CA PRO A 89 14.18 -2.36 7.54
C PRO A 89 14.61 -1.06 8.22
N ASN A 90 14.17 -0.86 9.46
CA ASN A 90 14.34 0.34 10.26
C ASN A 90 13.60 1.60 9.77
N GLN A 91 12.73 1.49 8.76
CA GLN A 91 11.82 2.56 8.34
C GLN A 91 10.39 2.02 8.22
N THR A 92 9.54 2.43 9.15
CA THR A 92 8.17 1.90 9.30
C THR A 92 7.14 2.80 8.61
N MET A 93 5.93 2.29 8.39
CA MET A 93 4.80 3.03 7.85
C MET A 93 3.51 2.66 8.58
N PHE A 94 2.57 3.60 8.62
CA PHE A 94 1.18 3.35 8.97
C PHE A 94 0.46 2.73 7.78
N TYR A 95 0.32 1.41 7.80
CA TYR A 95 -0.55 0.66 6.88
C TYR A 95 -2.01 0.74 7.29
N GLY A 96 -2.90 0.88 6.31
CA GLY A 96 -4.33 0.91 6.50
C GLY A 96 -5.09 0.57 5.21
N ILE A 97 -6.41 0.61 5.32
CA ILE A 97 -7.36 0.23 4.28
C ILE A 97 -8.36 1.36 4.13
N LEU A 98 -8.76 1.61 2.89
CA LEU A 98 -9.87 2.47 2.48
C LEU A 98 -10.83 1.64 1.61
N SER A 99 -12.12 1.97 1.68
CA SER A 99 -13.12 1.41 0.77
C SER A 99 -14.31 2.35 0.64
N ASP A 100 -15.30 1.94 -0.14
CA ASP A 100 -16.54 2.68 -0.39
C ASP A 100 -17.53 2.59 0.78
N THR A 101 -17.47 1.54 1.60
CA THR A 101 -18.33 1.34 2.77
C THR A 101 -17.53 0.84 3.97
N ASP A 102 -18.03 1.07 5.19
CA ASP A 102 -17.41 0.57 6.41
C ASP A 102 -17.33 -0.97 6.44
N ASP A 103 -18.34 -1.65 5.90
CA ASP A 103 -18.41 -3.11 5.85
C ASP A 103 -17.35 -3.69 4.88
N THR A 104 -17.26 -3.15 3.66
CA THR A 104 -16.24 -3.56 2.67
C THR A 104 -14.84 -3.23 3.16
N GLN A 105 -14.66 -2.10 3.85
CA GLN A 105 -13.39 -1.71 4.46
C GLN A 105 -12.95 -2.68 5.57
N LEU A 106 -13.87 -3.13 6.44
CA LEU A 106 -13.59 -4.09 7.50
C LEU A 106 -13.28 -5.49 6.95
N VAL A 107 -14.12 -5.99 6.02
CA VAL A 107 -13.92 -7.29 5.40
C VAL A 107 -12.63 -7.30 4.58
N GLY A 108 -12.38 -6.26 3.79
CA GLY A 108 -11.14 -6.07 3.05
C GLY A 108 -9.91 -6.04 3.95
N CYS A 109 -10.02 -5.37 5.10
CA CYS A 109 -8.94 -5.36 6.08
C CYS A 109 -8.64 -6.75 6.64
N LEU A 110 -9.66 -7.51 7.04
CA LEU A 110 -9.47 -8.89 7.49
C LEU A 110 -8.89 -9.77 6.37
N GLY A 111 -9.37 -9.61 5.13
CA GLY A 111 -8.83 -10.31 3.96
C GLY A 111 -7.35 -10.03 3.73
N GLU A 112 -6.88 -8.80 3.97
CA GLU A 112 -5.45 -8.45 3.83
C GLU A 112 -4.56 -9.04 4.93
N ILE A 113 -5.06 -9.13 6.18
CA ILE A 113 -4.22 -9.47 7.33
C ILE A 113 -4.38 -10.90 7.85
N CYS A 114 -5.46 -11.61 7.50
CA CYS A 114 -5.76 -12.93 8.05
C CYS A 114 -5.59 -14.04 7.00
N ASP A 115 -4.51 -14.82 7.12
CA ASP A 115 -4.20 -15.93 6.23
C ASP A 115 -5.33 -16.97 6.14
N CYS A 116 -6.01 -17.23 7.27
CA CYS A 116 -7.14 -18.17 7.35
C CYS A 116 -8.36 -17.77 6.49
N LEU A 117 -8.45 -16.51 6.04
CA LEU A 117 -9.51 -16.06 5.13
C LEU A 117 -9.09 -16.12 3.65
N ARG A 118 -7.80 -16.32 3.36
CA ARG A 118 -7.23 -16.35 2.01
C ARG A 118 -6.88 -17.76 1.54
N GLU A 119 -6.60 -18.65 2.49
CA GLU A 119 -6.24 -20.02 2.18
C GLU A 119 -7.44 -20.79 1.59
N PRO A 120 -7.23 -21.60 0.53
CA PRO A 120 -8.33 -22.36 -0.08
C PRO A 120 -8.88 -23.46 0.84
N ASN A 121 -8.08 -23.93 1.79
CA ASN A 121 -8.44 -24.95 2.78
C ASN A 121 -7.95 -24.51 4.17
N PRO A 122 -8.59 -23.50 4.78
CA PRO A 122 -8.15 -23.00 6.07
C PRO A 122 -8.37 -24.05 7.16
N GLN A 123 -7.48 -24.08 8.15
CA GLN A 123 -7.63 -25.00 9.28
C GLN A 123 -8.80 -24.56 10.18
N ASP A 124 -9.57 -25.53 10.66
CA ASP A 124 -10.59 -25.29 11.66
C ASP A 124 -9.96 -24.74 12.95
N GLY A 125 -10.56 -23.71 13.54
CA GLY A 125 -10.02 -23.06 14.72
C GLY A 125 -10.52 -21.64 14.95
N GLU A 126 -9.97 -21.00 15.97
CA GLU A 126 -10.19 -19.58 16.27
C GLU A 126 -8.93 -18.76 15.95
N TYR A 127 -9.14 -17.67 15.24
CA TYR A 127 -8.12 -16.69 14.89
C TYR A 127 -8.54 -15.32 15.41
N TYR A 128 -7.56 -14.50 15.77
CA TYR A 128 -7.83 -13.22 16.40
C TYR A 128 -7.13 -12.09 15.65
N ALA A 129 -7.83 -10.97 15.54
CA ALA A 129 -7.29 -9.72 15.03
C ALA A 129 -7.81 -8.55 15.87
N ILE A 130 -7.08 -7.45 15.88
CA ILE A 130 -7.62 -6.16 16.30
C ILE A 130 -7.73 -5.27 15.09
N ILE A 131 -8.92 -4.73 14.89
CA ILE A 131 -9.23 -3.73 13.89
C ILE A 131 -9.32 -2.38 14.60
N SER A 132 -8.55 -1.40 14.13
CA SER A 132 -8.48 -0.06 14.68
C SER A 132 -8.93 0.97 13.65
N PHE A 133 -9.68 1.95 14.11
CA PHE A 133 -10.26 3.01 13.28
C PHE A 133 -9.54 4.31 13.56
N TRP A 134 -9.10 4.97 12.50
CA TRP A 134 -8.32 6.20 12.57
C TRP A 134 -8.97 7.23 11.69
N ILE A 135 -9.16 8.45 12.20
CA ILE A 135 -9.76 9.54 11.44
C ILE A 135 -8.69 10.53 11.02
N ALA A 136 -8.75 10.95 9.76
CA ALA A 136 -7.95 12.05 9.24
C ALA A 136 -8.40 13.37 9.88
N ARG A 137 -7.45 14.16 10.39
CA ARG A 137 -7.68 15.50 10.95
C ARG A 137 -7.26 16.61 10.00
N GLU A 138 -6.38 16.28 9.06
CA GLU A 138 -5.94 17.12 7.95
C GLU A 138 -5.99 16.27 6.67
N THR A 139 -5.97 16.92 5.51
CA THR A 139 -5.89 16.21 4.22
C THR A 139 -4.65 15.33 4.16
N ILE A 140 -4.85 14.09 3.71
CA ILE A 140 -3.80 13.10 3.46
C ILE A 140 -3.65 12.96 1.95
N SER A 141 -2.48 13.31 1.44
CA SER A 141 -2.16 13.26 0.01
C SER A 141 -1.32 12.01 -0.30
N LEU A 142 -1.88 11.08 -1.08
CA LEU A 142 -1.27 9.78 -1.37
C LEU A 142 -0.88 9.67 -2.84
N PHE A 143 0.38 9.29 -3.08
CA PHE A 143 0.82 8.86 -4.41
C PHE A 143 0.10 7.57 -4.77
N THR A 144 -0.69 7.60 -5.84
CA THR A 144 -1.58 6.50 -6.16
C THR A 144 -0.98 5.63 -7.25
N ILE A 145 -0.86 4.33 -6.97
CA ILE A 145 -0.37 3.35 -7.93
C ILE A 145 -1.56 2.85 -8.74
N ILE A 146 -1.59 3.20 -10.04
CA ILE A 146 -2.67 2.81 -10.96
C ILE A 146 -2.12 2.15 -12.21
N ASN A 147 -2.95 1.37 -12.89
CA ASN A 147 -2.73 1.00 -14.27
C ASN A 147 -3.35 2.08 -15.19
N PRO A 148 -2.58 2.70 -16.09
CA PRO A 148 -3.12 3.67 -17.07
C PRO A 148 -4.17 3.09 -18.01
N GLU A 149 -4.18 1.76 -18.19
CA GLU A 149 -5.26 1.05 -18.88
C GLU A 149 -6.42 0.87 -17.92
N SER A 150 -7.35 1.83 -17.91
CA SER A 150 -8.50 1.91 -16.98
C SER A 150 -9.12 0.54 -16.64
N PRO A 151 -9.49 -0.33 -17.61
CA PRO A 151 -10.13 -1.63 -17.32
C PRO A 151 -9.28 -2.62 -16.52
N SER A 152 -7.98 -2.40 -16.38
CA SER A 152 -7.09 -3.25 -15.59
C SER A 152 -7.11 -2.94 -14.10
N ASN A 153 -7.59 -1.77 -13.69
CA ASN A 153 -7.82 -1.46 -12.28
C ASN A 153 -9.12 -2.14 -11.83
N LYS A 154 -9.12 -2.70 -10.63
CA LYS A 154 -10.30 -3.25 -9.96
C LYS A 154 -11.23 -2.12 -9.50
N SER A 155 -10.69 -1.15 -8.77
CA SER A 155 -11.47 -0.09 -8.13
C SER A 155 -12.00 0.93 -9.15
N ASP A 156 -13.28 1.28 -9.01
CA ASP A 156 -13.91 2.28 -9.88
C ASP A 156 -13.29 3.67 -9.73
N ASN A 157 -12.82 4.01 -8.53
CA ASN A 157 -12.08 5.26 -8.31
C ASN A 157 -10.76 5.28 -9.07
N LEU A 158 -10.03 4.16 -9.11
CA LEU A 158 -8.76 4.07 -9.83
C LEU A 158 -8.95 4.01 -11.35
N LYS A 159 -10.04 3.38 -11.83
CA LYS A 159 -10.45 3.45 -13.25
C LYS A 159 -10.65 4.90 -13.69
N ARG A 160 -11.41 5.67 -12.91
CA ARG A 160 -11.61 7.11 -13.16
C ARG A 160 -10.30 7.89 -13.11
N MET A 161 -9.44 7.63 -12.13
CA MET A 161 -8.13 8.29 -12.04
C MET A 161 -7.22 7.97 -13.25
N ALA A 162 -7.31 6.76 -13.81
CA ALA A 162 -6.58 6.41 -15.04
C ALA A 162 -7.09 7.20 -16.25
N GLU A 163 -8.40 7.43 -16.34
CA GLU A 163 -9.00 8.29 -17.37
C GLU A 163 -8.57 9.75 -17.20
N GLU A 164 -8.58 10.27 -15.97
CA GLU A 164 -8.12 11.62 -15.63
C GLU A 164 -6.61 11.81 -15.93
N LEU A 165 -5.78 10.81 -15.62
CA LEU A 165 -4.36 10.82 -15.98
C LEU A 165 -4.18 10.87 -17.51
N ASN A 166 -4.98 10.12 -18.27
CA ASN A 166 -4.92 10.16 -19.73
C ASN A 166 -5.26 11.56 -20.28
N LEU A 167 -6.28 12.22 -19.74
CA LEU A 167 -6.61 13.60 -20.11
C LEU A 167 -5.49 14.58 -19.74
N PHE A 168 -4.93 14.45 -18.53
CA PHE A 168 -3.81 15.26 -18.06
C PHE A 168 -2.58 15.09 -18.96
N MET A 169 -2.27 13.87 -19.41
CA MET A 169 -1.16 13.62 -20.31
C MET A 169 -1.33 14.29 -21.68
N GLU A 170 -2.55 14.43 -22.18
CA GLU A 170 -2.82 15.16 -23.43
C GLU A 170 -2.70 16.68 -23.26
N GLU A 171 -3.19 17.21 -22.14
CA GLU A 171 -3.14 18.64 -21.83
C GLU A 171 -1.70 19.13 -21.59
N TYR A 172 -0.87 18.32 -20.93
CA TYR A 172 0.49 18.68 -20.51
C TYR A 172 1.59 17.91 -21.28
N LYS A 173 1.31 17.45 -22.50
CA LYS A 173 2.23 16.65 -23.33
C LYS A 173 3.61 17.25 -23.59
N ASP A 174 3.78 18.55 -23.42
CA ASP A 174 5.06 19.25 -23.61
C ASP A 174 5.97 19.20 -22.35
N TYR A 175 5.44 18.74 -21.20
CA TYR A 175 6.16 18.72 -19.91
C TYR A 175 6.81 17.37 -19.57
N PHE A 176 6.32 16.28 -20.15
CA PHE A 176 6.80 14.92 -19.89
C PHE A 176 6.54 14.02 -21.09
N ASP A 177 7.26 12.90 -21.15
CA ASP A 177 7.02 11.88 -22.17
C ASP A 177 5.86 10.97 -21.71
N LYS A 178 4.78 10.94 -22.50
CA LYS A 178 3.59 10.11 -22.23
C LYS A 178 3.93 8.62 -22.14
N GLU A 179 4.84 8.13 -22.97
CA GLU A 179 5.25 6.73 -22.96
C GLU A 179 6.04 6.39 -21.70
N ASP A 180 6.86 7.32 -21.19
CA ASP A 180 7.56 7.14 -19.91
C ASP A 180 6.57 7.07 -18.75
N VAL A 181 5.56 7.95 -18.71
CA VAL A 181 4.48 7.91 -17.70
C VAL A 181 3.75 6.58 -17.75
N ILE A 182 3.26 6.16 -18.92
CA ILE A 182 2.51 4.91 -19.07
C ILE A 182 3.35 3.71 -18.65
N SER A 183 4.61 3.67 -19.09
CA SER A 183 5.52 2.55 -18.80
C SER A 183 5.81 2.45 -17.31
N LEU A 184 6.08 3.58 -16.63
CA LEU A 184 6.33 3.60 -15.21
C LEU A 184 5.12 3.14 -14.40
N GLN A 185 3.95 3.70 -14.70
CA GLN A 185 2.73 3.39 -13.96
C GLN A 185 2.35 1.92 -14.11
N LYS A 186 2.40 1.35 -15.33
CA LYS A 186 2.18 -0.09 -15.56
C LYS A 186 3.18 -0.97 -14.80
N PHE A 187 4.46 -0.60 -14.85
CA PHE A 187 5.51 -1.35 -14.17
C PHE A 187 5.29 -1.34 -12.65
N MET A 188 5.08 -0.16 -12.07
CA MET A 188 4.83 -0.02 -10.63
C MET A 188 3.54 -0.73 -10.23
N TYR A 189 2.45 -0.54 -10.97
CA TYR A 189 1.20 -1.26 -10.74
C TYR A 189 1.43 -2.78 -10.64
N HIS A 190 2.23 -3.37 -11.53
CA HIS A 190 2.59 -4.78 -11.44
C HIS A 190 3.41 -5.10 -10.18
N GLN A 191 4.41 -4.28 -9.82
CA GLN A 191 5.21 -4.51 -8.61
C GLN A 191 4.38 -4.42 -7.32
N TYR A 192 3.39 -3.52 -7.26
CA TYR A 192 2.50 -3.36 -6.11
C TYR A 192 1.37 -4.39 -6.05
N ASN A 193 0.99 -5.02 -7.16
CA ASN A 193 -0.12 -5.97 -7.19
C ASN A 193 0.30 -7.45 -7.34
N LYS A 194 1.56 -7.74 -7.68
CA LYS A 194 2.04 -9.14 -7.75
C LYS A 194 2.04 -9.80 -6.37
N LYS A 195 1.65 -11.07 -6.28
CA LYS A 195 1.84 -11.85 -5.04
C LYS A 195 3.33 -12.00 -4.75
N ALA A 196 3.78 -11.55 -3.59
CA ALA A 196 5.17 -11.73 -3.17
C ALA A 196 5.44 -13.19 -2.81
N LEU A 197 6.53 -13.75 -3.35
CA LEU A 197 6.98 -15.12 -3.07
C LEU A 197 8.20 -15.12 -2.15
N THR A 198 9.00 -14.05 -2.22
CA THR A 198 10.21 -13.84 -1.43
C THR A 198 10.21 -12.44 -0.83
N GLU A 199 11.09 -12.18 0.15
CA GLU A 199 11.24 -10.83 0.69
C GLU A 199 11.78 -9.83 -0.36
N ASN A 200 12.62 -10.31 -1.28
CA ASN A 200 13.23 -9.50 -2.33
C ASN A 200 12.19 -8.94 -3.32
N ASP A 201 11.02 -9.58 -3.43
CA ASP A 201 9.91 -9.07 -4.24
C ASP A 201 9.42 -7.68 -3.80
N TYR A 202 9.68 -7.31 -2.54
CA TYR A 202 9.30 -6.01 -1.98
C TYR A 202 10.34 -4.92 -2.20
N TRP A 203 11.56 -5.23 -2.65
CA TRP A 203 12.63 -4.23 -2.74
C TRP A 203 12.27 -3.06 -3.66
N ILE A 204 11.80 -3.34 -4.88
CA ILE A 204 11.40 -2.31 -5.84
C ILE A 204 10.29 -1.41 -5.30
N PRO A 205 9.10 -1.93 -4.89
CA PRO A 205 8.04 -1.06 -4.40
C PRO A 205 8.41 -0.33 -3.10
N ALA A 206 9.14 -0.99 -2.18
CA ALA A 206 9.55 -0.37 -0.92
C ALA A 206 10.51 0.80 -1.16
N LEU A 207 11.59 0.59 -1.91
CA LEU A 207 12.60 1.62 -2.18
C LEU A 207 12.03 2.77 -3.01
N PHE A 208 11.17 2.45 -3.99
CA PHE A 208 10.43 3.48 -4.73
C PHE A 208 9.55 4.32 -3.79
N THR A 209 8.82 3.69 -2.86
CA THR A 209 8.08 4.42 -1.82
C THR A 209 8.98 5.33 -1.00
N MET A 210 10.13 4.82 -0.54
CA MET A 210 11.07 5.60 0.29
C MET A 210 11.59 6.84 -0.42
N ASP A 211 11.75 6.80 -1.74
CA ASP A 211 12.11 7.98 -2.51
C ASP A 211 10.95 8.98 -2.64
N LEU A 212 9.74 8.50 -2.93
CA LEU A 212 8.56 9.36 -3.08
C LEU A 212 8.25 10.15 -1.81
N ILE A 213 8.29 9.49 -0.65
CA ILE A 213 7.88 10.09 0.63
C ILE A 213 8.90 11.07 1.22
N LYS A 214 10.07 11.25 0.56
CA LYS A 214 11.00 12.35 0.85
C LYS A 214 10.39 13.72 0.53
N SER A 215 9.40 13.75 -0.36
CA SER A 215 8.61 14.94 -0.63
C SER A 215 7.73 15.28 0.57
N GLU A 216 7.70 16.55 0.97
CA GLU A 216 6.80 17.04 2.03
C GLU A 216 5.32 17.02 1.59
N ASN A 217 5.06 17.02 0.28
CA ASN A 217 3.71 17.03 -0.30
C ASN A 217 3.09 15.63 -0.44
N ILE A 218 3.84 14.57 -0.13
CA ILE A 218 3.38 13.19 -0.25
C ILE A 218 3.41 12.56 1.13
N ASP A 219 2.23 12.24 1.66
CA ASP A 219 2.06 11.59 2.97
C ASP A 219 2.28 10.07 2.88
N GLY A 220 2.21 9.50 1.69
CA GLY A 220 2.30 8.06 1.54
C GLY A 220 1.92 7.58 0.15
N ILE A 221 1.59 6.30 0.08
CA ILE A 221 1.16 5.61 -1.14
C ILE A 221 -0.23 4.99 -0.96
N LEU A 222 -0.94 4.86 -2.08
CA LEU A 222 -2.23 4.15 -2.21
C LEU A 222 -2.12 3.15 -3.35
N TYR A 223 -2.61 1.93 -3.17
CA TYR A 223 -2.55 0.87 -4.17
C TYR A 223 -3.72 -0.12 -3.96
N GLU A 224 -4.05 -0.90 -4.98
CA GLU A 224 -5.08 -1.94 -4.87
C GLU A 224 -4.64 -3.09 -3.97
N SER A 225 -5.62 -3.77 -3.37
CA SER A 225 -5.32 -5.01 -2.66
C SER A 225 -4.77 -6.08 -3.61
N ALA A 226 -3.60 -6.61 -3.26
CA ALA A 226 -2.96 -7.74 -3.93
C ALA A 226 -3.44 -9.10 -3.40
N GLN A 227 -4.15 -9.13 -2.27
CA GLN A 227 -4.57 -10.37 -1.61
C GLN A 227 -6.06 -10.67 -1.79
N VAL A 228 -6.89 -9.65 -1.90
CA VAL A 228 -8.34 -9.79 -2.01
C VAL A 228 -8.71 -10.09 -3.46
N ALA A 229 -9.41 -11.21 -3.64
CA ALA A 229 -9.82 -11.74 -4.94
C ALA A 229 -11.34 -11.73 -5.16
N ASP A 230 -12.12 -11.34 -4.15
CA ASP A 230 -13.58 -11.20 -4.28
C ASP A 230 -13.91 -9.88 -4.98
N GLU A 231 -14.63 -9.94 -6.10
CA GLU A 231 -15.03 -8.77 -6.89
C GLU A 231 -15.91 -7.79 -6.07
N GLN A 232 -16.62 -8.27 -5.05
CA GLN A 232 -17.39 -7.39 -4.14
C GLN A 232 -16.48 -6.47 -3.30
N LEU A 233 -15.18 -6.76 -3.28
CA LEU A 233 -14.16 -6.02 -2.55
C LEU A 233 -13.18 -5.32 -3.51
N ASP A 234 -13.54 -5.16 -4.80
CA ASP A 234 -12.71 -4.48 -5.80
C ASP A 234 -12.40 -3.01 -5.45
N ASN A 235 -13.25 -2.38 -4.63
CA ASN A 235 -13.04 -1.02 -4.12
C ASN A 235 -12.18 -0.96 -2.85
N VAL A 236 -11.61 -2.08 -2.38
CA VAL A 236 -10.67 -2.10 -1.26
C VAL A 236 -9.30 -1.62 -1.72
N LEU A 237 -8.85 -0.52 -1.12
CA LEU A 237 -7.54 0.08 -1.38
C LEU A 237 -6.67 -0.01 -0.14
N CYS A 238 -5.41 -0.40 -0.34
CA CYS A 238 -4.38 -0.42 0.68
C CYS A 238 -3.59 0.88 0.64
N LEU A 239 -3.21 1.37 1.82
CA LEU A 239 -2.34 2.55 1.94
C LEU A 239 -1.17 2.28 2.87
N ALA A 240 -0.11 3.07 2.69
CA ALA A 240 0.99 3.18 3.63
C ALA A 240 1.38 4.66 3.79
N ILE A 241 1.18 5.22 4.99
CA ILE A 241 1.44 6.61 5.35
C ILE A 241 2.72 6.71 6.18
N LYS A 242 3.56 7.72 5.90
CA LYS A 242 4.80 7.94 6.64
C LYS A 242 4.51 8.33 8.10
N PRO A 243 5.33 7.87 9.07
CA PRO A 243 5.08 8.09 10.50
C PRO A 243 4.79 9.54 10.88
N GLU A 244 5.58 10.48 10.36
CA GLU A 244 5.41 11.92 10.59
C GLU A 244 4.02 12.44 10.16
N SER A 245 3.49 11.96 9.04
CA SER A 245 2.16 12.32 8.57
C SER A 245 1.07 11.60 9.37
N ALA A 246 1.27 10.33 9.71
CA ALA A 246 0.32 9.58 10.52
C ALA A 246 0.17 10.20 11.93
N ASP A 247 1.29 10.49 12.60
CA ASP A 247 1.30 11.06 13.95
C ASP A 247 0.67 12.45 13.99
N LYS A 248 0.87 13.25 12.94
CA LYS A 248 0.32 14.59 12.83
C LYS A 248 -1.15 14.60 12.42
N LYS A 249 -1.50 13.81 11.40
CA LYS A 249 -2.77 13.94 10.66
C LYS A 249 -3.81 12.89 11.05
N LEU A 250 -3.45 11.82 11.77
CA LEU A 250 -4.41 10.80 12.19
C LEU A 250 -4.73 10.89 13.68
N SER A 251 -5.97 10.58 14.03
CA SER A 251 -6.40 10.37 15.40
C SER A 251 -7.05 9.01 15.55
N PHE A 252 -6.63 8.26 16.57
CA PHE A 252 -7.31 7.03 16.96
C PHE A 252 -8.75 7.32 17.39
N LEU A 253 -9.71 6.61 16.82
CA LEU A 253 -11.13 6.67 17.20
C LEU A 253 -11.51 5.56 18.17
N SER A 254 -11.33 4.31 17.73
CA SER A 254 -11.79 3.12 18.43
C SER A 254 -11.04 1.88 17.94
N ALA A 255 -11.22 0.78 18.67
CA ALA A 255 -10.76 -0.53 18.24
C ALA A 255 -11.79 -1.61 18.58
N VAL A 256 -11.77 -2.65 17.76
CA VAL A 256 -12.63 -3.83 17.88
C VAL A 256 -11.71 -5.05 17.85
N LYS A 257 -11.87 -5.93 18.82
CA LYS A 257 -11.30 -7.27 18.78
C LYS A 257 -12.20 -8.12 17.89
N VAL A 258 -11.62 -8.76 16.91
CA VAL A 258 -12.29 -9.66 15.98
C VAL A 258 -11.86 -11.09 16.29
N THR A 259 -12.84 -11.97 16.47
CA THR A 259 -12.65 -13.42 16.49
C THR A 259 -13.19 -13.99 15.18
N ILE A 260 -12.36 -14.74 14.48
CA ILE A 260 -12.70 -15.49 13.27
C ILE A 260 -12.72 -16.96 13.64
N THR A 261 -13.89 -17.60 13.51
CA THR A 261 -14.04 -19.05 13.70
C THR A 261 -14.13 -19.71 12.34
N ILE A 262 -13.18 -20.59 12.03
CA ILE A 262 -13.22 -21.48 10.88
C ILE A 262 -13.77 -22.83 11.35
N LYS A 263 -14.83 -23.30 10.71
CA LYS A 263 -15.39 -24.63 10.95
C LYS A 263 -15.96 -25.22 9.68
N ASP A 264 -15.55 -26.44 9.33
CA ASP A 264 -15.97 -27.13 8.11
C ASP A 264 -15.76 -26.25 6.86
N GLY A 265 -14.64 -25.51 6.83
CA GLY A 265 -14.28 -24.59 5.74
C GLY A 265 -15.11 -23.29 5.66
N LYS A 266 -15.95 -23.00 6.66
CA LYS A 266 -16.74 -21.76 6.72
C LYS A 266 -16.21 -20.81 7.79
N ALA A 267 -16.06 -19.54 7.43
CA ALA A 267 -15.69 -18.49 8.37
C ALA A 267 -16.93 -17.83 9.00
N THR A 268 -16.90 -17.66 10.32
CA THR A 268 -17.81 -16.78 11.06
C THR A 268 -16.98 -15.71 11.77
N VAL A 269 -17.39 -14.46 11.66
CA VAL A 269 -16.65 -13.31 12.20
C VAL A 269 -17.48 -12.64 13.29
N LYS A 270 -16.88 -12.42 14.47
CA LYS A 270 -17.51 -11.69 15.58
C LYS A 270 -16.60 -10.56 16.04
N GLY A 271 -17.13 -9.34 16.09
CA GLY A 271 -16.46 -8.16 16.62
C GLY A 271 -16.94 -7.82 18.03
N GLU A 272 -16.00 -7.44 18.90
CA GLU A 272 -16.26 -6.94 20.26
C GLU A 272 -15.46 -5.64 20.46
N PRO A 273 -16.11 -4.50 20.78
CA PRO A 273 -15.40 -3.26 21.11
C PRO A 273 -14.42 -3.49 22.26
N ILE A 274 -13.26 -2.84 22.20
CA ILE A 274 -12.27 -2.89 23.27
C ILE A 274 -11.85 -1.48 23.70
N ASP A 275 -11.70 -1.30 25.01
CA ASP A 275 -11.14 -0.09 25.58
C ASP A 275 -9.62 -0.18 25.57
N ILE A 276 -8.98 0.80 24.91
CA ILE A 276 -7.54 0.88 24.80
C ILE A 276 -7.06 2.13 25.51
N GLN A 277 -6.02 1.95 26.35
CA GLN A 277 -5.41 3.02 27.13
C GLN A 277 -4.64 3.99 26.21
#